data_AF-A0A9P5YZG5-F1
#
_entry.id   AF-A0A9P5YZG5-F1
#
_cell.length_a   1.000
_cell.length_b   1.000
_cell.length_c   1.000
_cell.angle_alpha   90.00
_cell.angle_beta   90.00
_cell.angle_gamma   90.00
#
_symmetry.space_group_name_H-M   'P 1'
#
loop_
_entity.id
_entity.type
_entity.pdbx_description
1 polymer ?
#
loop_
_entity_poly.entity_id
_entity_poly.type
_entity_poly.pdbx_seq_one_letter_code
_entity_poly.pdbx_strand_id
1 'polypeptide(L)'
;MKISAAAISFLLSAPLILFRRLLLIKLNWNTGMATRAPAMDVTALINPSYFSNSEKIPLANCPKPMYRWVLTSHHLDCAVYSGNHFCGCITHEGATTRNGFVACH
;
A
#
# COMPACT_ATOMS: atom_id res chain seq x y z
N MET A 1 -14.67 -17.30 -57.94
CA MET A 1 -15.41 -16.71 -56.81
C MET A 1 -14.96 -15.26 -56.65
N LYS A 2 -15.86 -14.27 -56.73
CA LYS A 2 -15.51 -12.86 -56.52
C LYS A 2 -15.63 -12.56 -55.02
N ILE A 3 -14.52 -12.34 -54.35
CA ILE A 3 -14.51 -11.91 -52.94
C ILE A 3 -14.88 -10.43 -52.92
N SER A 4 -15.93 -10.08 -52.18
CA SER A 4 -16.42 -8.70 -52.08
C SER A 4 -15.46 -7.87 -51.22
N ALA A 5 -15.04 -6.70 -51.71
CA ALA A 5 -14.07 -5.81 -51.04
C ALA A 5 -14.47 -5.39 -49.60
N ALA A 6 -15.76 -5.49 -49.27
CA ALA A 6 -16.27 -5.24 -47.92
C ALA A 6 -15.73 -6.26 -46.88
N ALA A 7 -15.51 -7.52 -47.27
CA ALA A 7 -15.03 -8.55 -46.37
C ALA A 7 -13.57 -8.30 -45.92
N ILE A 8 -12.74 -7.79 -46.82
CA ILE A 8 -11.33 -7.46 -46.55
C ILE A 8 -11.23 -6.26 -45.59
N SER A 9 -12.13 -5.28 -45.74
CA SER A 9 -12.18 -4.10 -44.88
C SER A 9 -12.58 -4.45 -43.43
N PHE A 10 -13.49 -5.40 -43.25
CA PHE A 10 -13.88 -5.89 -41.92
C PHE A 10 -12.73 -6.64 -41.23
N LEU A 11 -12.05 -7.53 -41.94
CA LEU A 11 -10.91 -8.31 -41.44
C LEU A 11 -9.75 -7.44 -40.96
N LEU A 12 -9.47 -6.31 -41.62
CA LEU A 12 -8.41 -5.38 -41.22
C LEU A 12 -8.76 -4.52 -39.99
N SER A 13 -10.05 -4.29 -39.73
CA SER A 13 -10.49 -3.44 -38.60
C SER A 13 -10.54 -4.17 -37.24
N ALA A 14 -10.77 -5.49 -37.25
CA ALA A 14 -10.83 -6.31 -36.04
C ALA A 14 -9.54 -6.27 -35.18
N PRO A 15 -8.32 -6.41 -35.72
CA PRO A 15 -7.09 -6.38 -34.92
C PRO A 15 -6.80 -5.01 -34.31
N LEU A 16 -7.15 -3.91 -35.00
CA LEU A 16 -6.98 -2.54 -34.48
C LEU A 16 -7.88 -2.25 -33.28
N ILE A 17 -9.13 -2.72 -33.31
CA ILE A 17 -10.08 -2.56 -32.21
C ILE A 17 -9.63 -3.39 -31.00
N LEU A 18 -9.15 -4.62 -31.22
CA LEU A 18 -8.59 -5.47 -30.16
C LEU A 18 -7.35 -4.84 -29.51
N PHE A 19 -6.41 -4.33 -30.31
CA PHE A 19 -5.19 -3.69 -29.81
C PHE A 19 -5.49 -2.46 -28.95
N ARG A 20 -6.46 -1.61 -29.36
CA ARG A 20 -6.89 -0.45 -28.58
C ARG A 20 -7.47 -0.85 -27.22
N ARG A 21 -8.27 -1.92 -27.15
CA ARG A 21 -8.85 -2.42 -25.88
C ARG A 21 -7.75 -2.94 -24.93
N LEU A 22 -6.77 -3.68 -25.44
CA LEU A 22 -5.65 -4.20 -24.65
C LEU A 22 -4.77 -3.07 -24.07
N LEU A 23 -4.56 -2.00 -24.83
CA LEU A 23 -3.84 -0.80 -24.37
C LEU A 23 -4.56 -0.09 -23.22
N LEU A 24 -5.88 0.08 -23.31
CA LEU A 24 -6.68 0.70 -22.25
C LEU A 24 -6.71 -0.16 -20.98
N ILE A 25 -6.72 -1.49 -21.11
CA ILE A 25 -6.60 -2.41 -19.97
C ILE A 25 -5.22 -2.22 -19.32
N LYS A 26 -4.12 -2.20 -20.08
CA LYS A 26 -2.78 -2.04 -19.51
C LYS A 26 -2.58 -0.69 -18.80
N LEU A 27 -3.22 0.38 -19.27
CA LEU A 27 -3.21 1.70 -18.62
C LEU A 27 -4.02 1.72 -17.31
N ASN A 28 -5.18 1.07 -17.26
CA ASN A 28 -5.96 0.92 -16.01
C ASN A 28 -5.22 0.09 -14.96
N TRP A 29 -4.42 -0.90 -15.38
CA TRP A 29 -3.66 -1.74 -14.45
C TRP A 29 -2.48 -1.01 -13.81
N ASN A 30 -1.85 -0.06 -14.53
CA ASN A 30 -0.79 0.77 -13.96
C ASN A 30 -1.31 1.93 -13.09
N THR A 31 -2.52 2.41 -13.33
CA THR A 31 -3.12 3.51 -12.55
C THR A 31 -3.88 3.03 -11.30
N GLY A 32 -4.25 1.75 -11.25
CA GLY A 32 -4.93 1.13 -10.10
C GLY A 32 -4.03 0.76 -8.91
N MET A 33 -2.71 0.92 -8.99
CA MET A 33 -1.77 0.62 -7.89
C MET A 33 -1.01 1.85 -7.35
N ALA A 34 -1.45 3.06 -7.67
CA ALA A 34 -1.15 4.20 -6.82
C ALA A 34 -2.21 4.28 -5.71
N THR A 35 -2.32 3.23 -4.90
CA THR A 35 -3.02 3.30 -3.62
C THR A 35 -2.29 4.38 -2.83
N ARG A 36 -2.84 5.60 -2.84
CA ARG A 36 -2.41 6.65 -1.93
C ARG A 36 -2.47 6.03 -0.55
N ALA A 37 -1.30 5.84 0.08
CA ALA A 37 -1.25 5.57 1.50
C ALA A 37 -2.18 6.60 2.16
N PRO A 38 -3.14 6.17 2.99
CA PRO A 38 -4.08 7.09 3.62
C PRO A 38 -3.27 8.22 4.24
N ALA A 39 -3.53 9.45 3.81
CA ALA A 39 -2.97 10.62 4.47
C ALA A 39 -3.56 10.62 5.88
N MET A 40 -2.77 10.14 6.83
CA MET A 40 -3.18 10.03 8.22
C MET A 40 -3.45 11.45 8.73
N ASP A 41 -4.66 11.70 9.22
CA ASP A 41 -5.04 12.97 9.80
C ASP A 41 -4.14 13.21 11.02
N VAL A 42 -3.23 14.18 10.88
CA VAL A 42 -2.17 14.54 11.83
C VAL A 42 -2.76 14.97 13.18
N THR A 43 -4.06 15.23 13.24
CA THR A 43 -4.77 15.61 14.47
C THR A 43 -5.00 14.45 15.45
N ALA A 44 -4.93 13.19 15.01
CA ALA A 44 -4.96 12.02 15.92
C ALA A 44 -3.61 11.72 16.60
N LEU A 45 -2.56 12.50 16.30
CA LEU A 45 -1.21 12.34 16.85
C LEU A 45 -1.09 12.93 18.25
N ILE A 46 -1.84 12.39 19.22
CA ILE A 46 -1.69 12.78 20.62
C ILE A 46 -0.46 12.04 21.17
N ASN A 47 0.71 12.68 21.04
CA ASN A 47 2.02 12.30 21.57
C ASN A 47 2.75 11.09 20.91
N PRO A 48 3.60 11.33 19.90
CA PRO A 48 4.63 10.36 19.52
C PRO A 48 5.49 9.94 20.71
N SER A 49 5.75 8.65 20.83
CA SER A 49 6.74 8.11 21.76
C SER A 49 7.93 7.55 20.99
N TYR A 50 9.15 7.74 21.50
CA TYR A 50 10.35 7.14 20.91
C TYR A 50 10.23 5.61 20.86
N PHE A 51 10.63 5.00 19.74
CA PHE A 51 10.59 3.56 19.55
C PHE A 51 11.98 3.02 19.17
N SER A 52 12.57 2.22 20.06
CA SER A 52 13.92 1.68 19.90
C SER A 52 14.00 0.41 19.05
N ASN A 53 12.86 -0.25 18.80
CA ASN A 53 12.76 -1.59 18.20
C ASN A 53 13.71 -2.64 18.83
N SER A 54 13.78 -2.71 20.16
CA SER A 54 14.63 -3.67 20.89
C SER A 54 14.25 -5.13 20.65
N GLU A 55 12.98 -5.40 20.34
CA GLU A 55 12.45 -6.74 20.07
C GLU A 55 12.74 -7.23 18.64
N LYS A 56 13.44 -6.41 17.82
CA LYS A 56 13.77 -6.71 16.42
C LYS A 56 12.55 -7.09 15.59
N ILE A 57 11.45 -6.36 15.80
CA ILE A 57 10.22 -6.54 15.04
C ILE A 57 10.52 -6.26 13.56
N PRO A 58 10.10 -7.13 12.63
CA PRO A 58 10.35 -6.98 11.20
C PRO A 58 9.52 -5.83 10.65
N LEU A 59 10.07 -4.61 10.72
CA LEU A 59 9.51 -3.41 10.11
C LEU A 59 10.16 -3.17 8.74
N ALA A 60 9.50 -2.39 7.88
CA ALA A 60 10.13 -1.88 6.67
C ALA A 60 11.43 -1.14 7.04
N ASN A 61 12.40 -1.15 6.12
CA ASN A 61 13.75 -0.61 6.37
C ASN A 61 13.70 0.87 6.76
N CYS A 62 13.63 1.12 8.06
CA CYS A 62 13.43 2.45 8.61
C CYS A 62 14.71 3.00 9.23
N PRO A 63 15.17 4.19 8.79
CA PRO A 63 16.30 4.83 9.44
C PRO A 63 15.93 5.21 10.87
N LYS A 64 16.94 5.28 11.75
CA LYS A 64 16.77 5.86 13.10
C LYS A 64 16.82 7.40 13.00
N PRO A 65 16.13 8.14 13.88
CA PRO A 65 15.27 7.67 14.98
C PRO A 65 13.87 7.25 14.51
N MET A 66 13.26 6.28 15.21
CA MET A 66 11.88 5.87 14.99
C MET A 66 11.00 6.31 16.16
N TYR A 67 9.74 6.59 15.85
CA TYR A 67 8.72 6.98 16.80
C TYR A 67 7.47 6.13 16.56
N ARG A 68 6.67 5.93 17.60
CA ARG A 68 5.38 5.25 17.52
C ARG A 68 4.24 6.19 17.87
N TRP A 69 3.10 5.99 17.23
CA TRP A 69 1.86 6.70 17.46
C TRP A 69 0.73 5.72 17.67
N VAL A 70 -0.07 5.96 18.70
CA VAL A 70 -1.24 5.14 19.00
C VAL A 70 -2.30 5.35 17.93
N LEU A 71 -2.79 4.26 17.32
CA LEU A 71 -3.80 4.31 16.25
C LEU A 71 -5.23 4.24 16.77
N THR A 72 -5.46 3.55 17.89
CA THR A 72 -6.80 3.32 18.46
C THR A 72 -6.88 3.80 19.90
N SER A 73 -8.07 4.21 20.34
CA SER A 73 -8.33 4.60 21.74
C SER A 73 -8.07 3.47 22.75
N HIS A 74 -7.98 2.22 22.27
CA HIS A 74 -7.67 1.06 23.09
C HIS A 74 -6.16 0.85 23.31
N HIS A 75 -5.31 1.70 22.74
CA HIS A 75 -3.84 1.68 22.92
C HIS A 75 -3.14 0.37 22.53
N LEU A 76 -3.81 -0.52 21.81
CA LEU A 76 -3.25 -1.81 21.41
C LEU A 76 -2.36 -1.69 20.19
N ASP A 77 -2.77 -0.86 19.22
CA ASP A 77 -2.10 -0.75 17.92
C ASP A 77 -1.38 0.59 17.80
N CYS A 78 -0.16 0.53 17.31
CA CYS A 78 0.65 1.71 17.04
C CYS A 78 1.22 1.67 15.63
N ALA A 79 1.23 2.82 14.95
CA ALA A 79 2.02 3.02 13.74
C ALA A 79 3.42 3.47 14.11
N VAL A 80 4.43 2.96 13.40
CA VAL A 80 5.83 3.35 13.56
C VAL A 80 6.24 4.19 12.35
N TYR A 81 6.86 5.34 12.60
CA TYR A 81 7.46 6.19 11.56
C TYR A 81 8.88 6.60 11.90
N SER A 82 9.63 6.94 10.86
CA SER A 82 10.92 7.64 10.93
C SER A 82 10.81 8.93 10.13
N GLY A 83 10.76 10.08 10.80
CA GLY A 83 10.35 11.34 10.18
C GLY A 83 8.96 11.21 9.54
N ASN A 84 8.87 11.39 8.22
CA ASN A 84 7.62 11.24 7.46
C ASN A 84 7.50 9.87 6.75
N HIS A 85 8.38 8.92 7.05
CA HIS A 85 8.39 7.60 6.42
C HIS A 85 7.70 6.56 7.32
N PHE A 86 6.64 5.93 6.81
CA PHE A 86 5.94 4.85 7.50
C PHE A 86 6.77 3.58 7.50
N CYS A 87 7.05 3.05 8.69
CA CYS A 87 7.85 1.84 8.91
C CYS A 87 7.02 0.57 9.00
N GLY A 88 5.78 0.69 9.46
CA GLY A 88 4.91 -0.44 9.73
C GLY A 88 4.01 -0.20 10.93
N CYS A 89 3.26 -1.23 11.28
CA CYS A 89 2.36 -1.26 12.43
C CYS A 89 2.88 -2.28 13.44
N ILE A 90 2.73 -1.95 14.73
CA ILE A 90 3.01 -2.84 15.85
C ILE A 90 1.80 -2.92 16.76
N THR A 91 1.59 -4.07 17.40
CA THR A 91 0.49 -4.28 18.35
C THR A 91 0.96 -4.98 19.62
N HIS A 92 0.26 -4.73 20.72
CA HIS A 92 0.42 -5.51 21.97
C HIS A 92 -0.27 -6.88 21.89
N GLU A 93 -1.23 -7.05 20.97
CA GLU A 93 -1.94 -8.31 20.82
C GLU A 93 -1.00 -9.43 20.35
N GLY A 94 -0.91 -10.51 21.11
CA GLY A 94 0.01 -11.63 20.81
C GLY A 94 1.46 -11.42 21.25
N ALA A 95 1.79 -10.29 21.89
CA ALA A 95 3.11 -10.11 22.50
C ALA A 95 3.33 -11.07 23.68
N THR A 96 4.56 -11.57 23.82
CA THR A 96 4.93 -12.51 24.90
C THR A 96 5.14 -11.82 26.25
N THR A 97 5.25 -10.49 26.26
CA THR A 97 5.41 -9.69 27.49
C THR A 97 4.36 -8.60 27.56
N ARG A 98 4.00 -8.19 28.78
CA ARG A 98 2.96 -7.18 29.05
C ARG A 98 3.18 -5.84 28.32
N ASN A 99 4.43 -5.47 28.07
CA ASN A 99 4.80 -4.22 27.40
C ASN A 99 5.46 -4.46 26.03
N GLY A 100 5.48 -5.71 25.57
CA GLY A 100 6.12 -6.09 24.31
C GLY A 100 5.21 -5.80 23.12
N PHE A 101 5.80 -5.77 21.95
CA PHE A 101 5.11 -5.55 20.69
C PHE A 101 5.41 -6.66 19.69
N VAL A 102 4.47 -6.88 18.78
CA VAL A 102 4.65 -7.72 17.59
C VAL A 102 4.26 -6.92 16.35
N ALA A 103 4.67 -7.37 15.17
CA ALA A 103 4.23 -6.74 13.93
C ALA A 103 2.73 -7.00 13.72
N CYS A 104 1.99 -5.98 13.27
CA CYS A 104 0.61 -6.18 12.81
C CYS A 104 0.60 -7.01 11.52
N HIS A 105 -0.53 -7.68 11.26
CA HIS A 105 -0.79 -8.40 10.01
C HIS A 105 -1.06 -7.48 8.83
#